data_AF-A0A357ICZ4-F1
#
_entry.id   AF-A0A357ICZ4-F1
#
_cell.length_a   1.000
_cell.length_b   1.000
_cell.length_c   1.000
_cell.angle_alpha   90.00
_cell.angle_beta   90.00
_cell.angle_gamma   90.00
#
_symmetry.space_group_name_H-M   'P 1'
#
loop_
_entity.id
_entity.type
_entity.pdbx_description
1 polymer ?
#
loop_
_entity_poly.entity_id
_entity_poly.type
_entity_poly.pdbx_seq_one_letter_code
_entity_poly.pdbx_strand_id
1 'polypeptide(L)'
;MNMRFLVVAVFALACSDDVRASWLDYSLKNLRSSQTESLLAYAQQPVAVVFFEPRCRWCLKQMRVLEALSEQCRVQPMAIGLNGSVRDLREVLGRSGTVFPAFMASSRLLADIGGVPATPITVVIADGAQTKAVRGFRSADDLRPLLPQASCSGDSAD
;
A
#
# COMPACT_ATOMS: atom_id res chain seq x y z
N MET A 1 -38.18 -48.72 27.97
CA MET A 1 -38.58 -47.96 26.77
C MET A 1 -37.78 -46.67 26.78
N ASN A 2 -36.70 -46.62 26.01
CA ASN A 2 -35.60 -45.66 26.19
C ASN A 2 -35.89 -44.36 25.42
N MET A 3 -36.03 -43.25 26.14
CA MET A 3 -36.22 -41.91 25.57
C MET A 3 -34.85 -41.32 25.20
N ARG A 4 -34.56 -41.26 23.90
CA ARG A 4 -33.34 -40.63 23.37
C ARG A 4 -33.47 -39.11 23.44
N PHE A 5 -32.69 -38.47 24.31
CA PHE A 5 -32.47 -37.03 24.27
C PHE A 5 -31.68 -36.66 23.01
N LEU A 6 -32.30 -35.91 22.11
CA LEU A 6 -31.67 -35.38 20.91
C LEU A 6 -31.03 -34.04 21.29
N VAL A 7 -29.72 -34.07 21.52
CA VAL A 7 -28.92 -32.87 21.79
C VAL A 7 -28.68 -32.15 20.46
N VAL A 8 -29.37 -31.03 20.24
CA VAL A 8 -29.10 -30.12 19.12
C VAL A 8 -27.90 -29.26 19.49
N ALA A 9 -26.73 -29.63 18.97
CA ALA A 9 -25.52 -28.81 19.10
C ALA A 9 -25.60 -27.62 18.15
N VAL A 10 -25.91 -26.44 18.68
CA VAL A 10 -25.81 -25.16 17.96
C VAL A 10 -24.33 -24.81 17.84
N PHE A 11 -23.72 -25.10 16.69
CA PHE A 11 -22.40 -24.60 16.32
C PHE A 11 -22.51 -23.10 16.07
N ALA A 12 -22.18 -22.29 17.08
CA ALA A 12 -21.91 -20.87 16.89
C ALA A 12 -20.63 -20.74 16.05
N LEU A 13 -20.80 -20.37 14.77
CA LEU A 13 -19.70 -19.90 13.93
C LEU A 13 -19.16 -18.61 14.55
N ALA A 14 -18.09 -18.75 15.34
CA ALA A 14 -17.27 -17.61 15.71
C ALA A 14 -16.66 -17.04 14.43
N CYS A 15 -17.18 -15.90 13.96
CA CYS A 15 -16.46 -15.08 12.99
C CYS A 15 -15.22 -14.57 13.71
N SER A 16 -14.09 -15.22 13.48
CA SER A 16 -12.80 -14.64 13.80
C SER A 16 -12.56 -13.52 12.79
N ASP A 17 -12.96 -12.30 13.15
CA ASP A 17 -12.40 -11.11 12.53
C ASP A 17 -10.92 -11.08 12.92
N ASP A 18 -10.07 -11.70 12.10
CA ASP A 18 -8.63 -11.51 12.15
C ASP A 18 -8.37 -10.04 11.80
N VAL A 19 -8.45 -9.17 12.81
CA VAL A 19 -8.04 -7.77 12.72
C VAL A 19 -6.51 -7.76 12.65
N ARG A 20 -5.99 -8.09 11.47
CA ARG A 20 -4.60 -7.79 11.13
C ARG A 20 -4.53 -6.27 11.05
N ALA A 21 -3.78 -5.67 11.97
CA ALA A 21 -3.46 -4.24 11.90
C ALA A 21 -2.92 -3.94 10.51
N SER A 22 -3.75 -3.30 9.71
CA SER A 22 -3.44 -3.01 8.33
C SER A 22 -2.62 -1.74 8.30
N TRP A 23 -1.62 -1.68 7.43
CA TRP A 23 -0.98 -0.41 7.10
C TRP A 23 -1.99 0.64 6.59
N LEU A 24 -3.19 0.20 6.18
CA LEU A 24 -4.27 1.06 5.76
C LEU A 24 -5.09 1.64 6.93
N ASP A 25 -4.92 1.18 8.18
CA ASP A 25 -5.66 1.70 9.34
C ASP A 25 -5.20 3.10 9.77
N TYR A 26 -4.08 3.58 9.24
CA TYR A 26 -3.54 4.89 9.60
C TYR A 26 -4.33 6.01 8.94
N SER A 27 -4.43 7.13 9.66
CA SER A 27 -4.80 8.41 9.09
C SER A 27 -3.56 9.28 8.97
N LEU A 28 -3.23 9.67 7.74
CA LEU A 28 -1.99 10.41 7.44
C LEU A 28 -2.32 11.76 6.80
N LYS A 29 -1.39 12.71 6.97
CA LYS A 29 -1.48 14.01 6.31
C LYS A 29 -1.23 13.84 4.81
N ASN A 30 -2.25 14.05 3.99
CA ASN A 30 -2.13 14.12 2.55
C ASN A 30 -1.32 15.36 2.15
N LEU A 31 -0.24 15.13 1.41
CA LEU A 31 0.69 16.15 0.98
C LEU A 31 0.10 17.06 -0.11
N ARG A 32 -0.92 16.65 -0.83
CA ARG A 32 -1.58 17.47 -1.86
C ARG A 32 -2.71 18.32 -1.27
N SER A 33 -3.64 17.71 -0.53
CA SER A 33 -4.79 18.42 0.07
C SER A 33 -4.44 19.15 1.37
N SER A 34 -3.34 18.78 2.02
CA SER A 34 -2.99 19.18 3.41
C SER A 34 -3.91 18.62 4.48
N GLN A 35 -4.93 17.85 4.12
CA GLN A 35 -5.88 17.26 5.06
C GLN A 35 -5.34 15.93 5.60
N THR A 36 -5.82 15.52 6.76
CA THR A 36 -5.60 14.16 7.26
C THR A 36 -6.67 13.25 6.68
N GLU A 37 -6.25 12.17 6.03
CA GLU A 37 -7.14 11.21 5.38
C GLU A 37 -6.83 9.80 5.88
N SER A 38 -7.86 8.96 6.01
CA SER A 38 -7.69 7.55 6.34
C SER A 38 -7.21 6.78 5.12
N LEU A 39 -6.18 5.95 5.30
CA LEU A 39 -5.68 5.08 4.24
C LEU A 39 -6.66 3.93 3.90
N LEU A 40 -7.64 3.64 4.77
CA LEU A 40 -8.71 2.67 4.51
C LEU A 40 -9.54 3.05 3.28
N ALA A 41 -9.60 4.34 2.92
CA ALA A 41 -10.25 4.79 1.70
C ALA A 41 -9.67 4.15 0.42
N TYR A 42 -8.45 3.60 0.49
CA TYR A 42 -7.75 2.98 -0.63
C TYR A 42 -7.77 1.44 -0.60
N ALA A 43 -8.49 0.81 0.35
CA ALA A 43 -8.49 -0.64 0.53
C ALA A 43 -9.28 -1.44 -0.53
N GLN A 44 -9.94 -0.77 -1.49
CA GLN A 44 -10.80 -1.41 -2.51
C GLN A 44 -10.02 -2.19 -3.58
N GLN A 45 -8.72 -1.98 -3.67
CA GLN A 45 -7.82 -2.70 -4.58
C GLN A 45 -6.42 -2.80 -3.98
N PRO A 46 -5.56 -3.69 -4.47
CA PRO A 46 -4.17 -3.74 -4.03
C PRO A 46 -3.51 -2.37 -4.14
N VAL A 47 -2.74 -1.98 -3.11
CA VAL A 47 -2.06 -0.69 -3.05
C VAL A 47 -0.57 -0.92 -3.25
N ALA A 48 0.02 -0.23 -4.24
CA ALA A 48 1.47 -0.16 -4.42
C ALA A 48 1.97 1.14 -3.79
N VAL A 49 2.59 1.02 -2.62
CA VAL A 49 3.13 2.14 -1.85
C VAL A 49 4.60 2.32 -2.21
N VAL A 50 5.00 3.53 -2.63
CA VAL A 50 6.40 3.95 -2.68
C VAL A 50 6.74 4.83 -1.49
N PHE A 51 7.68 4.40 -0.66
CA PHE A 51 8.33 5.26 0.30
C PHE A 51 9.38 6.13 -0.38
N PHE A 52 9.36 7.44 -0.10
CA PHE A 52 10.27 8.39 -0.72
C PHE A 52 10.75 9.45 0.27
N GLU A 53 11.81 10.15 -0.09
CA GLU A 53 12.33 11.28 0.67
C GLU A 53 12.76 12.43 -0.26
N PRO A 54 13.02 13.64 0.27
CA PRO A 54 13.50 14.78 -0.49
C PRO A 54 14.75 14.46 -1.30
N ARG A 55 14.89 15.12 -2.46
CA ARG A 55 16.08 15.04 -3.33
C ARG A 55 16.43 13.62 -3.85
N CYS A 56 15.54 12.64 -3.66
CA CYS A 56 15.71 11.28 -4.15
C CYS A 56 15.31 11.16 -5.64
N ARG A 57 16.29 11.17 -6.55
CA ARG A 57 16.05 11.02 -8.00
C ARG A 57 15.39 9.68 -8.37
N TRP A 58 15.78 8.61 -7.70
CA TRP A 58 15.21 7.28 -7.94
C TRP A 58 13.76 7.17 -7.48
N CYS A 59 13.37 7.91 -6.44
CA CYS A 59 11.99 7.98 -5.98
C CYS A 59 11.09 8.62 -7.03
N LEU A 60 11.54 9.70 -7.69
CA LEU A 60 10.82 10.30 -8.82
C LEU A 60 10.57 9.28 -9.93
N LYS A 61 11.61 8.49 -10.27
CA LYS A 61 11.51 7.45 -11.30
C LYS A 61 10.54 6.34 -10.87
N GLN A 62 10.62 5.91 -9.62
CA GLN A 62 9.75 4.87 -9.07
C GLN A 62 8.28 5.30 -9.06
N MET A 63 7.99 6.54 -8.66
CA MET A 63 6.62 7.08 -8.69
C MET A 63 6.03 7.03 -10.10
N ARG A 64 6.79 7.42 -11.13
CA ARG A 64 6.33 7.36 -12.53
C ARG A 64 6.06 5.94 -13.00
N VAL A 65 6.88 4.98 -12.56
CA VAL A 65 6.63 3.56 -12.82
C VAL A 65 5.32 3.12 -12.19
N LEU A 66 5.03 3.52 -10.94
CA LEU A 66 3.77 3.14 -10.27
C LEU A 66 2.53 3.78 -10.92
N GLU A 67 2.62 5.03 -11.37
CA GLU A 67 1.54 5.68 -12.14
C GLU A 67 1.27 4.91 -13.43
N ALA A 68 2.30 4.64 -14.25
CA ALA A 68 2.15 3.87 -15.49
C ALA A 68 1.64 2.44 -15.24
N LEU A 69 2.07 1.79 -14.15
CA LEU A 69 1.60 0.45 -13.79
C LEU A 69 0.11 0.47 -13.42
N SER A 70 -0.39 1.56 -12.81
CA SER A 70 -1.81 1.71 -12.48
C SER A 70 -2.74 1.91 -13.68
N GLU A 71 -2.17 2.33 -14.82
CA GLU A 71 -2.90 2.41 -16.09
C GLU A 71 -3.10 1.03 -16.73
N GLN A 72 -2.24 0.07 -16.39
CA GLN A 72 -2.21 -1.28 -16.99
C GLN A 72 -2.78 -2.36 -16.05
N CYS A 73 -2.77 -2.09 -14.75
CA CYS A 73 -3.18 -3.03 -13.71
C CYS A 73 -4.15 -2.36 -12.75
N ARG A 74 -5.06 -3.15 -12.18
CA ARG A 74 -5.94 -2.75 -11.08
C ARG A 74 -5.15 -2.67 -9.76
N VAL A 75 -4.28 -1.67 -9.66
CA VAL A 75 -3.47 -1.35 -8.49
C VAL A 75 -3.58 0.13 -8.18
N GLN A 76 -3.72 0.49 -6.90
CA GLN A 76 -3.76 1.88 -6.45
C GLN A 76 -2.33 2.32 -6.11
N PRO A 77 -1.71 3.23 -6.89
CA PRO A 77 -0.44 3.80 -6.52
C PRO A 77 -0.61 4.77 -5.35
N MET A 78 0.34 4.78 -4.44
CA MET A 78 0.39 5.66 -3.29
C MET A 78 1.83 6.01 -2.96
N ALA A 79 2.10 7.24 -2.53
CA ALA A 79 3.41 7.63 -2.04
C ALA A 79 3.36 7.97 -0.55
N ILE A 80 4.35 7.52 0.21
CA ILE A 80 4.53 7.90 1.61
C ILE A 80 5.90 8.57 1.79
N GLY A 81 5.86 9.85 2.11
CA GLY A 81 7.02 10.71 2.29
C GLY A 81 7.64 10.54 3.67
N LEU A 82 8.95 10.39 3.68
CA LEU A 82 9.82 10.23 4.83
C LEU A 82 10.75 11.43 4.92
N ASN A 83 11.28 11.70 6.11
CA ASN A 83 12.44 12.58 6.34
C ASN A 83 12.36 13.94 5.61
N GLY A 84 11.84 14.98 6.26
CA GLY A 84 11.89 16.34 5.71
C GLY A 84 10.60 17.11 5.94
N SER A 85 10.58 18.36 5.47
CA SER A 85 9.39 19.19 5.62
C SER A 85 8.33 18.83 4.58
N VAL A 86 7.08 19.20 4.87
CA VAL A 86 5.96 19.10 3.91
C VAL A 86 6.32 19.79 2.58
N ARG A 87 7.06 20.90 2.63
CA ARG A 87 7.50 21.63 1.43
C ARG A 87 8.46 20.79 0.61
N ASP A 88 9.47 20.19 1.24
CA ASP A 88 10.48 19.37 0.54
C ASP A 88 9.84 18.14 -0.12
N LEU A 89 8.90 17.50 0.58
CA LEU A 89 8.17 16.35 0.06
C LEU A 89 7.27 16.73 -1.12
N ARG A 90 6.57 17.87 -1.03
CA ARG A 90 5.77 18.41 -2.14
C ARG A 90 6.60 18.74 -3.37
N GLU A 91 7.83 19.21 -3.19
CA GLU A 91 8.73 19.48 -4.32
C GLU A 91 9.02 18.19 -5.11
N VAL A 92 9.25 17.06 -4.42
CA VAL A 92 9.43 15.75 -5.07
C VAL A 92 8.17 15.37 -5.86
N LEU A 93 6.99 15.53 -5.28
CA LEU A 93 5.71 15.24 -5.96
C LEU A 93 5.47 16.14 -7.18
N GLY A 94 5.82 17.43 -7.08
CA GLY A 94 5.73 18.35 -8.21
C GLY A 94 6.67 17.93 -9.36
N ARG A 95 7.88 17.46 -9.01
CA ARG A 95 8.88 17.00 -9.99
C ARG A 95 8.56 15.63 -10.57
N SER A 96 7.86 14.76 -9.85
CA SER A 96 7.47 13.44 -10.38
C SER A 96 6.47 13.59 -11.52
N GLY A 97 5.59 14.59 -11.44
CA GLY A 97 4.47 14.79 -12.36
C GLY A 97 3.32 13.80 -12.14
N THR A 98 3.39 12.99 -11.08
CA THR A 98 2.35 12.03 -10.72
C THR A 98 1.20 12.73 -10.00
N VAL A 99 0.00 12.16 -10.07
CA VAL A 99 -1.22 12.74 -9.49
C VAL A 99 -1.83 11.88 -8.38
N PHE A 100 -1.38 10.64 -8.24
CA PHE A 100 -1.89 9.74 -7.21
C PHE A 100 -1.65 10.25 -5.77
N PRO A 101 -2.40 9.72 -4.79
CA PRO A 101 -2.34 10.12 -3.38
C PRO A 101 -0.93 10.03 -2.79
N ALA A 102 -0.55 11.06 -2.05
CA ALA A 102 0.75 11.11 -1.39
C ALA A 102 0.59 11.62 0.03
N PHE A 103 1.22 10.94 0.98
CA PHE A 103 1.06 11.19 2.41
C PHE A 103 2.40 11.45 3.07
N MET A 104 2.39 12.15 4.20
CA MET A 104 3.54 12.22 5.10
C MET A 104 3.46 11.07 6.09
N ALA A 105 4.54 10.31 6.24
CA ALA A 105 4.62 9.30 7.28
C ALA A 105 4.48 9.92 8.67
N SER A 106 3.77 9.23 9.57
CA SER A 106 3.75 9.57 10.98
C SER A 106 4.84 8.78 11.72
N SER A 107 5.33 9.31 12.84
CA SER A 107 6.29 8.59 13.69
C SER A 107 5.74 7.25 14.17
N ARG A 108 4.42 7.16 14.40
CA ARG A 108 3.74 5.93 14.79
C ARG A 108 3.79 4.88 13.68
N LEU A 109 3.42 5.25 12.45
CA LEU A 109 3.55 4.35 11.30
C LEU A 109 4.98 3.84 11.17
N LEU A 110 5.97 4.73 11.26
CA LEU A 110 7.38 4.34 11.13
C LEU A 110 7.83 3.38 12.24
N ALA A 111 7.39 3.59 13.48
CA ALA A 111 7.69 2.67 14.58
C ALA A 111 7.06 1.29 14.33
N ASP A 112 5.80 1.25 13.92
CA ASP A 112 5.03 0.02 13.73
C ASP A 112 5.56 -0.81 12.55
N ILE A 113 6.10 -0.18 11.50
CA ILE A 113 6.70 -0.88 10.35
C ILE A 113 8.19 -1.19 10.54
N GLY A 114 8.80 -0.81 11.67
CA GLY A 114 10.23 -1.01 11.94
C GLY A 114 11.17 -0.07 11.16
N GLY A 115 10.63 1.06 10.68
CA GLY A 115 11.35 2.08 9.92
C GLY A 115 11.57 1.73 8.45
N VAL A 116 12.21 2.65 7.72
CA VAL A 116 12.54 2.50 6.30
C VAL A 116 14.03 2.78 6.12
N PRO A 117 14.86 1.75 5.83
CA PRO A 117 16.31 1.89 5.87
C PRO A 117 16.91 2.64 4.67
N ALA A 118 16.18 2.75 3.57
CA ALA A 118 16.59 3.46 2.36
C ALA A 118 15.38 3.81 1.50
N THR A 119 15.53 4.74 0.55
CA THR A 119 14.50 5.05 -0.44
C THR A 119 15.03 4.91 -1.88
N PRO A 120 14.18 4.57 -2.87
CA PRO A 120 12.78 4.15 -2.70
C PRO A 120 12.67 2.72 -2.16
N ILE A 121 11.60 2.46 -1.42
CA ILE A 121 11.09 1.10 -1.17
C ILE A 121 9.69 1.05 -1.72
N THR A 122 9.38 0.01 -2.49
CA THR A 122 8.02 -0.27 -2.94
C THR A 122 7.45 -1.41 -2.12
N VAL A 123 6.27 -1.20 -1.54
CA VAL A 123 5.52 -2.19 -0.78
C VAL A 123 4.19 -2.44 -1.47
N VAL A 124 3.81 -3.71 -1.60
CA VAL A 124 2.48 -4.10 -2.08
C VAL A 124 1.65 -4.49 -0.87
N ILE A 125 0.48 -3.87 -0.75
CA ILE A 125 -0.53 -4.17 0.25
C ILE A 125 -1.73 -4.77 -0.48
N ALA A 126 -2.17 -5.96 -0.07
CA ALA A 126 -3.39 -6.58 -0.56
C ALA A 126 -4.08 -7.28 0.62
N ASP A 127 -5.41 -7.29 0.61
CA ASP A 127 -6.23 -7.90 1.66
C ASP A 127 -5.85 -7.40 3.07
N GLY A 128 -5.55 -6.10 3.16
CA GLY A 128 -5.16 -5.44 4.41
C GLY A 128 -3.74 -5.74 4.90
N ALA A 129 -2.96 -6.58 4.23
CA ALA A 129 -1.62 -6.97 4.67
C ALA A 129 -0.53 -6.61 3.65
N GLN A 130 0.68 -6.33 4.14
CA GLN A 130 1.85 -6.28 3.28
C GLN A 130 2.11 -7.69 2.69
N THR A 131 2.10 -7.81 1.37
CA THR A 131 2.38 -9.07 0.68
C THR A 131 3.82 -9.15 0.17
N LYS A 132 4.39 -8.02 -0.25
CA LYS A 132 5.76 -7.92 -0.79
C LYS A 132 6.39 -6.56 -0.47
N ALA A 133 7.71 -6.53 -0.36
CA ALA A 133 8.50 -5.30 -0.28
C ALA A 133 9.79 -5.44 -1.10
N VAL A 134 10.13 -4.43 -1.88
CA VAL A 134 11.33 -4.39 -2.72
C VAL A 134 12.08 -3.08 -2.53
N ARG A 135 13.41 -3.19 -2.44
CA ARG A 135 14.30 -2.05 -2.20
C ARG A 135 14.93 -1.55 -3.49
N GLY A 136 15.08 -0.25 -3.59
CA GLY A 136 15.65 0.43 -4.75
C GLY A 136 14.67 0.50 -5.91
N PHE A 137 15.15 1.06 -7.02
CA PHE A 137 14.37 1.19 -8.24
C PHE A 137 13.97 -0.18 -8.80
N ARG A 138 12.73 -0.30 -9.27
CA ARG A 138 12.17 -1.45 -9.98
C ARG A 138 11.35 -0.95 -11.17
N SER A 139 11.53 -1.62 -12.31
CA SER A 139 10.74 -1.38 -13.52
C SER A 139 9.30 -1.90 -13.35
N ALA A 140 8.41 -1.59 -14.29
CA ALA A 140 7.06 -2.14 -14.28
C ALA A 140 7.07 -3.68 -14.36
N ASP A 141 7.92 -4.24 -15.21
CA ASP A 141 8.04 -5.69 -15.39
C ASP A 141 8.62 -6.38 -14.14
N ASP A 142 9.47 -5.71 -13.37
CA ASP A 142 9.93 -6.25 -12.09
C ASP A 142 8.84 -6.24 -11.01
N LEU A 143 7.88 -5.31 -11.11
CA LEU A 143 6.82 -5.13 -10.11
C LEU A 143 5.56 -5.94 -10.42
N ARG A 144 5.24 -6.16 -11.69
CA ARG A 144 4.05 -6.90 -12.13
C ARG A 144 3.92 -8.26 -11.44
N PRO A 145 4.99 -9.09 -11.33
CA PRO A 145 4.92 -10.38 -10.65
C PRO A 145 4.72 -10.30 -9.13
N LEU A 146 4.87 -9.11 -8.53
CA LEU A 146 4.67 -8.88 -7.11
C LEU A 146 3.23 -8.49 -6.76
N LEU A 147 2.45 -8.11 -7.77
CA LEU A 147 1.04 -7.80 -7.61
C LEU A 147 0.22 -9.09 -7.47
N PRO A 148 -0.92 -9.07 -6.77
CA PRO A 148 -1.85 -10.20 -6.78
C PRO A 148 -2.24 -10.58 -8.21
N GLN A 149 -2.35 -11.88 -8.50
CA GLN A 149 -2.52 -12.40 -9.87
C GLN A 149 -3.70 -11.78 -10.63
N ALA A 150 -4.80 -11.46 -9.95
CA ALA A 150 -5.97 -10.83 -10.55
C ALA A 150 -5.81 -9.33 -10.87
N SER A 151 -4.69 -8.72 -10.48
CA SER A 151 -4.47 -7.27 -10.61
C SER A 151 -4.04 -6.86 -12.01
N CYS A 152 -3.39 -7.75 -12.77
CA CYS A 152 -2.93 -7.46 -14.12
C CYS A 152 -3.49 -8.51 -15.07
N SER A 153 -4.45 -8.14 -15.89
CA SER A 153 -4.97 -9.00 -16.95
C SER A 153 -4.08 -8.83 -18.19
N GLY A 154 -3.01 -9.61 -18.28
CA GLY A 154 -2.09 -9.55 -19.42
C GLY A 154 -0.74 -10.20 -19.14
N ASP A 155 -0.74 -11.52 -18.98
CA ASP A 155 0.41 -12.41 -19.22
C ASP A 155 -0.16 -13.77 -19.67
N SER A 156 -0.92 -13.79 -20.78
CA SER A 156 -0.97 -14.98 -21.61
C SER A 156 0.29 -14.95 -22.47
N ALA A 157 1.21 -15.84 -22.16
CA ALA A 157 2.42 -16.11 -22.93
C ALA A 157 2.09 -16.25 -24.42
N ASP A 158 2.81 -15.51 -25.26
CA ASP A 158 3.12 -15.87 -26.63
C ASP A 158 4.65 -15.88 -26.79
#